data_AF-A0A8D3WPE0-F1
#
_entry.id   AF-A0A8D3WPE0-F1
#
_cell.length_a   1.000
_cell.length_b   1.000
_cell.length_c   1.000
_cell.angle_alpha   90.00
_cell.angle_beta   90.00
_cell.angle_gamma   90.00
#
_symmetry.space_group_name_H-M   'P 1'
#
loop_
_entity.id
_entity.type
_entity.pdbx_description
1 polymer ?
#
loop_
_entity_poly.entity_id
_entity_poly.type
_entity_poly.pdbx_seq_one_letter_code
_entity_poly.pdbx_strand_id
1 'polypeptide(L)'
;MTAGRRAPQGSAVTPAGAASHLAIRITAEPVAAPAGSRDVPGGEAPDRRARIEGLLLGLAAGDAAGWPAARHRAARMPEWTRRLTRELDTFAEQNATTTLPVPIALNQPPEPLRLGPSDDAEWAAFAARTVLAAAADHAPDLSPGHRMRDAIDRSWNALAAKVAAASARAPEVESAVLPLRARISVRAGLGNLAAGLRPPATGHDNPHYFDDAACVRAAVLAVVHPGDPAAAAGLAEFDARYTQDGDGVHGARAVAAAIAVALAGADVDTAVDAALQQLPEGTEIARNAVHAVRLAREFADEAAGAFALVPVLEHQIVDHVYSYGIAAAETVPVALALATAARGDFTQAVPAAACLSRVADSAPALAGALTGALGGTATVPGGWREACRTLAGCALPRLAGTDLIELAGLLAATEPATSGGQFRHGTQNIRNARGRHDHHDAHPG
;
A
#
# COMPACT_ATOMS: atom_id res chain seq x y z
N MET A 1 72.49 1.12 -36.54
CA MET A 1 72.14 2.52 -36.21
C MET A 1 70.83 2.52 -35.45
N THR A 2 70.89 3.14 -34.27
CA THR A 2 69.94 3.23 -33.17
C THR A 2 68.87 4.31 -33.35
N ALA A 3 67.66 4.07 -32.81
CA ALA A 3 66.81 5.00 -32.04
C ALA A 3 65.48 4.28 -31.75
N GLY A 4 64.96 4.10 -30.53
CA GLY A 4 65.10 4.86 -29.30
C GLY A 4 63.95 5.87 -29.18
N ARG A 5 62.80 5.48 -28.61
CA ARG A 5 61.81 6.44 -28.08
C ARG A 5 61.19 5.96 -26.76
N ARG A 6 61.14 6.92 -25.85
CA ARG A 6 60.93 6.87 -24.39
C ARG A 6 59.45 6.79 -24.01
N ALA A 7 59.18 6.19 -22.86
CA ALA A 7 57.96 6.37 -22.08
C ALA A 7 57.98 7.71 -21.33
N PRO A 8 56.83 8.38 -21.12
CA PRO A 8 56.70 9.43 -20.11
C PRO A 8 56.18 8.88 -18.78
N GLN A 9 56.80 9.37 -17.71
CA GLN A 9 56.49 9.09 -16.31
C GLN A 9 55.20 9.80 -15.89
N GLY A 10 54.27 9.06 -15.29
CA GLY A 10 53.10 9.59 -14.60
C GLY A 10 53.43 9.83 -13.12
N SER A 11 53.19 11.05 -12.66
CA SER A 11 53.40 11.52 -11.28
C SER A 11 52.52 10.76 -10.28
N ALA A 12 53.13 10.31 -9.18
CA ALA A 12 52.42 9.80 -8.01
C ALA A 12 51.72 10.96 -7.28
N VAL A 13 50.42 10.82 -7.03
CA VAL A 13 49.67 11.64 -6.09
C VAL A 13 49.12 10.72 -5.02
N THR A 14 49.60 10.93 -3.79
CA THR A 14 49.11 10.31 -2.55
C THR A 14 47.69 10.77 -2.20
N PRO A 15 46.78 9.87 -1.78
CA PRO A 15 45.57 10.30 -1.09
C PRO A 15 45.83 10.35 0.42
N ALA A 16 45.84 11.57 0.97
CA ALA A 16 45.66 11.83 2.39
C ALA A 16 44.17 12.14 2.63
N GLY A 17 43.56 11.49 3.62
CA GLY A 17 42.20 11.82 4.06
C GLY A 17 41.45 10.61 4.60
N ALA A 18 41.71 10.28 5.87
CA ALA A 18 40.94 9.30 6.62
C ALA A 18 39.49 9.79 6.80
N ALA A 19 38.52 9.00 6.36
CA ALA A 19 37.11 9.23 6.65
C ALA A 19 36.80 8.70 8.06
N SER A 20 36.43 9.61 8.95
CA SER A 20 35.95 9.28 10.30
C SER A 20 34.55 8.66 10.20
N HIS A 21 34.41 7.40 10.59
CA HIS A 21 33.10 6.79 10.83
C HIS A 21 32.43 7.46 12.05
N LEU A 22 31.44 8.32 11.82
CA LEU A 22 30.62 8.86 12.88
C LEU A 22 29.46 7.89 13.16
N ALA A 23 29.56 7.12 14.24
CA ALA A 23 28.46 6.31 14.74
C ALA A 23 27.38 7.25 15.31
N ILE A 24 26.23 7.33 14.66
CA ILE A 24 25.08 8.12 15.13
C ILE A 24 24.35 7.30 16.20
N ARG A 25 24.41 7.75 17.45
CA ARG A 25 23.55 7.26 18.54
C ARG A 25 22.28 8.10 18.57
N ILE A 26 21.13 7.43 18.49
CA ILE A 26 19.81 8.03 18.65
C ILE A 26 19.51 8.12 20.14
N THR A 27 19.46 9.33 20.69
CA THR A 27 18.80 9.61 21.98
C THR A 27 17.64 10.55 21.68
N ALA A 28 16.41 10.03 21.74
CA ALA A 28 15.21 10.84 21.63
C ALA A 28 14.96 11.55 22.96
N GLU A 29 15.04 12.88 22.96
CA GLU A 29 14.41 13.69 24.02
C GLU A 29 13.07 14.22 23.50
N PRO A 30 12.02 14.25 24.34
CA PRO A 30 10.69 14.71 23.93
C PRO A 30 10.68 16.24 23.78
N VAL A 31 10.38 16.72 22.58
CA VAL A 31 10.15 18.15 22.30
C VAL A 31 8.73 18.51 22.72
N ALA A 32 8.61 19.56 23.54
CA ALA A 32 7.32 20.09 24.01
C ALA A 32 6.51 20.70 22.86
N ALA A 33 5.20 20.44 22.85
CA ALA A 33 4.27 20.86 21.80
C ALA A 33 4.16 22.40 21.70
N PRO A 34 4.16 22.98 20.48
CA PRO A 34 3.88 24.40 20.31
C PRO A 34 2.38 24.67 20.49
N ALA A 35 2.07 25.69 21.30
CA ALA A 35 0.72 26.18 21.50
C ALA A 35 0.25 26.96 20.26
N GLY A 36 -0.81 26.47 19.60
CA GLY A 36 -1.48 27.22 18.53
C GLY A 36 -2.18 26.37 17.48
N SER A 37 -3.00 25.38 17.87
CA SER A 37 -3.92 24.73 16.92
C SER A 37 -5.02 25.72 16.53
N ARG A 38 -5.13 26.03 15.25
CA ARG A 38 -6.36 26.66 14.71
C ARG A 38 -7.47 25.64 14.81
N ASP A 39 -8.42 25.89 15.73
CA ASP A 39 -9.65 25.10 15.88
C ASP A 39 -10.41 25.05 14.55
N VAL A 40 -10.44 23.86 13.95
CA VAL A 40 -11.48 23.48 12.99
C VAL A 40 -12.72 23.17 13.81
N PRO A 41 -13.90 23.72 13.47
CA PRO A 41 -15.08 23.59 14.33
C PRO A 41 -15.53 22.12 14.42
N GLY A 42 -15.41 21.55 15.62
CA GLY A 42 -16.33 20.60 16.26
C GLY A 42 -17.06 19.56 15.40
N GLY A 43 -16.36 18.87 14.50
CA GLY A 43 -16.87 17.64 13.89
C GLY A 43 -16.68 16.48 14.88
N GLU A 44 -17.71 15.66 15.08
CA GLU A 44 -17.57 14.40 15.80
C GLU A 44 -16.52 13.53 15.09
N ALA A 45 -15.59 12.93 15.85
CA ALA A 45 -14.53 12.11 15.28
C ALA A 45 -15.17 10.99 14.43
N PRO A 46 -14.66 10.70 13.22
CA PRO A 46 -15.31 9.74 12.34
C PRO A 46 -15.32 8.35 12.97
N ASP A 47 -16.48 7.70 12.89
CA ASP A 47 -16.65 6.32 13.36
C ASP A 47 -15.90 5.31 12.47
N ARG A 48 -15.88 4.04 12.87
CA ARG A 48 -15.19 2.98 12.12
C ARG A 48 -15.67 2.90 10.67
N ARG A 49 -16.97 3.06 10.42
CA ARG A 49 -17.54 2.96 9.08
C ARG A 49 -17.07 4.12 8.21
N ALA A 50 -17.16 5.34 8.72
CA ALA A 50 -16.68 6.54 8.03
C ALA A 50 -15.19 6.46 7.71
N ARG A 51 -14.36 5.88 8.59
CA ARG A 51 -12.94 5.65 8.33
C ARG A 51 -12.67 4.62 7.23
N ILE A 52 -13.44 3.52 7.19
CA ILE A 52 -13.31 2.50 6.12
C ILE A 52 -13.82 3.05 4.77
N GLU A 53 -14.92 3.80 4.78
CA GLU A 53 -15.40 4.50 3.58
C GLU A 53 -14.38 5.53 3.08
N GLY A 54 -13.80 6.31 3.99
CA GLY A 54 -12.71 7.24 3.69
C GLY A 54 -11.47 6.53 3.13
N LEU A 55 -11.05 5.41 3.71
CA LEU A 55 -9.97 4.56 3.21
C LEU A 55 -10.21 4.13 1.75
N LEU A 56 -11.37 3.54 1.44
CA LEU A 56 -11.65 3.01 0.10
C LEU A 56 -11.84 4.12 -0.94
N LEU A 57 -12.59 5.18 -0.60
CA LEU A 57 -12.81 6.31 -1.51
C LEU A 57 -11.54 7.15 -1.69
N GLY A 58 -10.75 7.31 -0.63
CA GLY A 58 -9.48 8.03 -0.68
C GLY A 58 -8.47 7.30 -1.57
N LEU A 59 -8.35 5.98 -1.40
CA LEU A 59 -7.53 5.13 -2.28
C LEU A 59 -8.00 5.23 -3.73
N ALA A 60 -9.31 5.07 -3.98
CA ALA A 60 -9.89 5.15 -5.32
C ALA A 60 -9.72 6.52 -5.99
N ALA A 61 -9.82 7.61 -5.23
CA ALA A 61 -9.58 8.95 -5.72
C ALA A 61 -8.11 9.21 -6.00
N GLY A 62 -7.21 8.71 -5.16
CA GLY A 62 -5.77 8.76 -5.42
C GLY A 62 -5.38 7.98 -6.68
N ASP A 63 -5.85 6.74 -6.80
CA ASP A 63 -5.71 5.92 -8.00
C ASP A 63 -6.25 6.65 -9.25
N ALA A 64 -7.44 7.24 -9.16
CA ALA A 64 -8.03 8.03 -10.25
C ALA A 64 -7.19 9.25 -10.68
N ALA A 65 -6.46 9.86 -9.74
CA ALA A 65 -5.58 11.01 -10.00
C ALA A 65 -4.25 10.61 -10.66
N GLY A 66 -3.85 9.35 -10.52
CA GLY A 66 -2.65 8.80 -11.13
C GLY A 66 -2.71 8.83 -12.65
N TRP A 67 -1.59 9.19 -13.29
CA TRP A 67 -1.53 9.27 -14.76
C TRP A 67 -1.82 7.93 -15.48
N PRO A 68 -1.54 6.73 -14.92
CA PRO A 68 -1.84 5.46 -15.59
C PRO A 68 -3.34 5.14 -15.62
N ALA A 69 -4.13 5.69 -14.69
CA ALA A 69 -5.51 5.30 -14.44
C ALA A 69 -6.40 5.40 -15.70
N ALA A 70 -6.29 6.52 -16.43
CA ALA A 70 -7.02 6.70 -17.69
C ALA A 70 -6.60 5.66 -18.75
N ARG A 71 -5.31 5.30 -18.84
CA ARG A 71 -4.80 4.28 -19.77
C ARG A 71 -5.29 2.88 -19.37
N HIS A 72 -5.37 2.59 -18.08
CA HIS A 72 -5.90 1.33 -17.57
C HIS A 72 -7.38 1.17 -17.92
N ARG A 73 -8.22 2.18 -17.63
CA ARG A 73 -9.64 2.17 -18.00
C ARG A 73 -9.87 2.18 -19.51
N ALA A 74 -9.02 2.84 -20.29
CA ALA A 74 -9.10 2.83 -21.75
C ALA A 74 -9.06 1.42 -22.34
N ALA A 75 -8.56 0.39 -21.63
CA ALA A 75 -8.66 -1.00 -22.06
C ALA A 75 -10.09 -1.54 -22.18
N ARG A 76 -11.08 -0.86 -21.60
CA ARG A 76 -12.51 -1.14 -21.78
C ARG A 76 -13.06 -0.61 -23.11
N MET A 77 -12.32 0.27 -23.79
CA MET A 77 -12.65 0.72 -25.13
C MET A 77 -12.39 -0.38 -26.17
N PRO A 78 -13.10 -0.36 -27.32
CA PRO A 78 -12.79 -1.24 -28.44
C PRO A 78 -11.32 -1.15 -28.86
N GLU A 79 -10.77 -2.27 -29.34
CA GLU A 79 -9.37 -2.34 -29.77
C GLU A 79 -9.00 -1.29 -30.81
N TRP A 80 -9.87 -1.06 -31.80
CA TRP A 80 -9.63 -0.08 -32.85
C TRP A 80 -9.49 1.35 -32.31
N THR A 81 -10.25 1.73 -31.27
CA THR A 81 -10.15 3.04 -30.63
C THR A 81 -8.80 3.20 -29.95
N ARG A 82 -8.36 2.16 -29.22
CA ARG A 82 -7.04 2.14 -28.55
C ARG A 82 -5.90 2.16 -29.55
N ARG A 83 -6.05 1.47 -30.69
CA ARG A 83 -5.08 1.47 -31.79
C ARG A 83 -4.94 2.86 -32.39
N LEU A 84 -6.07 3.53 -32.66
CA LEU A 84 -6.08 4.89 -33.23
C LEU A 84 -5.33 5.90 -32.34
N THR A 85 -5.50 5.85 -31.01
CA THR A 85 -4.72 6.73 -30.11
C THR A 85 -3.21 6.55 -30.27
N ARG A 86 -2.74 5.30 -30.45
CA ARG A 86 -1.31 5.01 -30.68
C ARG A 86 -0.85 5.47 -32.05
N GLU A 87 -1.68 5.28 -33.08
CA GLU A 87 -1.39 5.76 -34.44
C GLU A 87 -1.26 7.30 -34.48
N LEU A 88 -2.11 8.02 -33.73
CA LEU A 88 -2.01 9.47 -33.59
C LEU A 88 -0.75 9.92 -32.86
N ASP A 89 -0.30 9.15 -31.86
CA ASP A 89 0.93 9.44 -31.11
C ASP A 89 2.16 9.28 -32.01
N THR A 90 2.24 8.14 -32.72
CA THR A 90 3.25 7.91 -33.76
C THR A 90 3.23 9.00 -34.84
N PHE A 91 2.03 9.45 -35.26
CA PHE A 91 1.91 10.54 -36.21
C PHE A 91 2.50 11.85 -35.66
N ALA A 92 2.19 12.20 -34.40
CA ALA A 92 2.73 13.41 -33.78
C ALA A 92 4.26 13.39 -33.69
N GLU A 93 4.85 12.24 -33.34
CA GLU A 93 6.30 12.03 -33.32
C GLU A 93 6.92 12.18 -34.71
N GLN A 94 6.37 11.50 -35.73
CA GLN A 94 6.88 11.52 -37.10
C GLN A 94 6.78 12.90 -37.76
N ASN A 95 5.83 13.73 -37.32
CA ASN A 95 5.62 15.08 -37.85
C ASN A 95 6.22 16.18 -36.96
N ALA A 96 6.98 15.81 -35.92
CA ALA A 96 7.64 16.73 -35.00
C ALA A 96 6.67 17.77 -34.36
N THR A 97 5.45 17.34 -34.03
CA THR A 97 4.46 18.19 -33.36
C THR A 97 4.45 17.95 -31.86
N THR A 98 4.39 19.03 -31.07
CA THR A 98 4.34 18.94 -29.59
C THR A 98 2.92 18.71 -29.04
N THR A 99 1.90 18.79 -29.88
CA THR A 99 0.52 18.50 -29.50
C THR A 99 0.33 17.00 -29.27
N LEU A 100 0.13 16.60 -28.02
CA LEU A 100 -0.16 15.20 -27.68
C LEU A 100 -1.61 14.86 -27.99
N PRO A 101 -1.89 13.73 -28.66
CA PRO A 101 -3.26 13.28 -28.88
C PRO A 101 -3.91 12.90 -27.55
N VAL A 102 -4.99 13.59 -27.20
CA VAL A 102 -5.78 13.22 -26.02
C VAL A 102 -6.63 11.97 -26.31
N PRO A 103 -6.87 11.09 -25.33
CA PRO A 103 -7.78 9.96 -25.50
C PRO A 103 -9.17 10.42 -25.97
N ILE A 104 -9.73 9.76 -26.98
CA ILE A 104 -11.05 10.07 -27.55
C ILE A 104 -11.86 8.79 -27.81
N ALA A 105 -13.18 8.92 -27.74
CA ALA A 105 -14.15 7.85 -27.91
C ALA A 105 -15.01 8.08 -29.18
N LEU A 106 -14.38 8.19 -30.35
CA LEU A 106 -15.09 8.47 -31.61
C LEU A 106 -16.28 7.50 -31.81
N ASN A 107 -17.52 8.01 -31.77
CA ASN A 107 -18.74 7.19 -31.83
C ASN A 107 -18.80 6.04 -30.81
N GLN A 108 -18.18 6.20 -29.64
CA GLN A 108 -18.17 5.23 -28.55
C GLN A 108 -18.56 5.90 -27.22
N PRO A 109 -19.09 5.13 -26.25
CA PRO A 109 -19.37 5.66 -24.93
C PRO A 109 -18.08 6.18 -24.25
N PRO A 110 -18.06 7.42 -23.73
CA PRO A 110 -16.84 8.03 -23.17
C PRO A 110 -16.56 7.62 -21.73
N GLU A 111 -17.40 6.82 -21.10
CA GLU A 111 -17.34 6.44 -19.69
C GLU A 111 -15.96 5.90 -19.27
N PRO A 112 -15.28 5.01 -20.06
CA PRO A 112 -13.95 4.54 -19.70
C PRO A 112 -12.86 5.64 -19.69
N LEU A 113 -13.10 6.78 -20.33
CA LEU A 113 -12.16 7.90 -20.39
C LEU A 113 -12.45 8.98 -19.33
N ARG A 114 -13.57 8.88 -18.61
CA ARG A 114 -13.87 9.78 -17.50
C ARG A 114 -12.92 9.51 -16.33
N LEU A 115 -12.79 10.50 -15.45
CA LEU A 115 -12.14 10.35 -14.15
C LEU A 115 -12.86 9.24 -13.38
N GLY A 116 -12.10 8.35 -12.75
CA GLY A 116 -12.64 7.23 -11.97
C GLY A 116 -11.52 6.31 -11.50
N PRO A 117 -11.84 5.27 -10.72
CA PRO A 117 -10.86 4.35 -10.17
C PRO A 117 -10.30 3.43 -11.26
N SER A 118 -9.18 2.77 -10.98
CA SER A 118 -8.42 1.92 -11.88
C SER A 118 -8.04 0.61 -11.16
N ASP A 119 -6.91 0.01 -11.52
CA ASP A 119 -6.42 -1.28 -11.06
C ASP A 119 -6.07 -1.29 -9.58
N ASP A 120 -5.47 -0.23 -9.03
CA ASP A 120 -5.13 -0.17 -7.60
C ASP A 120 -6.38 -0.29 -6.73
N ALA A 121 -7.46 0.44 -7.07
CA ALA A 121 -8.74 0.31 -6.40
C ALA A 121 -9.39 -1.08 -6.59
N GLU A 122 -9.23 -1.70 -7.76
CA GLU A 122 -9.74 -3.06 -8.01
C GLU A 122 -8.98 -4.13 -7.22
N TRP A 123 -7.65 -4.00 -7.10
CA TRP A 123 -6.84 -4.90 -6.27
C TRP A 123 -7.09 -4.67 -4.78
N ALA A 124 -7.33 -3.44 -4.33
CA ALA A 124 -7.81 -3.15 -2.99
C ALA A 124 -9.18 -3.81 -2.72
N ALA A 125 -10.12 -3.73 -3.67
CA ALA A 125 -11.42 -4.40 -3.56
C ALA A 125 -11.32 -5.94 -3.60
N PHE A 126 -10.32 -6.51 -4.28
CA PHE A 126 -10.01 -7.93 -4.19
C PHE A 126 -9.64 -8.34 -2.75
N ALA A 127 -8.83 -7.53 -2.04
CA ALA A 127 -8.52 -7.76 -0.64
C ALA A 127 -9.78 -7.62 0.25
N ALA A 128 -10.60 -6.59 0.02
CA ALA A 128 -11.87 -6.40 0.73
C ALA A 128 -12.79 -7.63 0.62
N ARG A 129 -12.97 -8.15 -0.61
CA ARG A 129 -13.78 -9.35 -0.82
C ARG A 129 -13.21 -10.59 -0.15
N THR A 130 -11.89 -10.66 0.00
CA THR A 130 -11.22 -11.75 0.74
C THR A 130 -11.51 -11.66 2.24
N VAL A 131 -11.50 -10.45 2.82
CA VAL A 131 -11.91 -10.22 4.21
C VAL A 131 -13.38 -10.62 4.41
N LEU A 132 -14.27 -10.20 3.51
CA LEU A 132 -15.69 -10.58 3.58
C LEU A 132 -15.90 -12.09 3.44
N ALA A 133 -15.14 -12.76 2.58
CA ALA A 133 -15.19 -14.21 2.44
C ALA A 133 -14.73 -14.92 3.72
N ALA A 134 -13.69 -14.42 4.40
CA ALA A 134 -13.23 -14.96 5.68
C ALA A 134 -14.28 -14.79 6.80
N ALA A 135 -14.99 -13.65 6.80
CA ALA A 135 -16.04 -13.37 7.78
C ALA A 135 -17.31 -14.20 7.54
N ALA A 136 -17.64 -14.51 6.28
CA ALA A 136 -18.79 -15.34 5.93
C ALA A 136 -18.53 -16.85 6.13
N ASP A 137 -17.27 -17.26 6.20
CA ASP A 137 -16.89 -18.67 6.36
C ASP A 137 -17.15 -19.15 7.80
N HIS A 138 -18.14 -20.03 7.95
CA HIS A 138 -18.50 -20.65 9.21
C HIS A 138 -17.73 -21.96 9.37
N ALA A 139 -16.40 -21.85 9.52
CA ALA A 139 -15.52 -22.95 9.88
C ALA A 139 -15.27 -22.93 11.40
N PRO A 140 -16.11 -23.61 12.22
CA PRO A 140 -16.05 -23.50 13.68
C PRO A 140 -14.73 -23.98 14.29
N ASP A 141 -14.02 -24.87 13.60
CA ASP A 141 -12.74 -25.45 14.04
C ASP A 141 -11.53 -24.53 13.79
N LEU A 142 -11.71 -23.45 13.01
CA LEU A 142 -10.64 -22.50 12.69
C LEU A 142 -10.76 -21.23 13.53
N SER A 143 -9.64 -20.79 14.13
CA SER A 143 -9.58 -19.46 14.74
C SER A 143 -9.81 -18.36 13.68
N PRO A 144 -10.30 -17.16 14.06
CA PRO A 144 -10.51 -16.06 13.11
C PRO A 144 -9.26 -15.75 12.25
N GLY A 145 -8.08 -15.75 12.86
CA GLY A 145 -6.81 -15.52 12.15
C GLY A 145 -6.47 -16.63 11.15
N HIS A 146 -6.80 -17.89 11.45
CA HIS A 146 -6.63 -18.99 10.48
C HIS A 146 -7.63 -18.88 9.33
N ARG A 147 -8.90 -18.55 9.61
CA ARG A 147 -9.91 -18.31 8.56
C ARG A 147 -9.49 -17.19 7.60
N MET A 148 -8.90 -16.11 8.13
CA MET A 148 -8.41 -15.02 7.30
C MET A 148 -7.26 -15.45 6.37
N ARG A 149 -6.27 -16.18 6.88
CA ARG A 149 -5.14 -16.67 6.07
C ARG A 149 -5.57 -17.71 5.04
N ASP A 150 -6.48 -18.60 5.40
CA ASP A 150 -7.09 -19.59 4.52
C ASP A 150 -7.93 -18.91 3.40
N ALA A 151 -8.69 -17.86 3.73
CA ALA A 151 -9.38 -17.06 2.71
C ALA A 151 -8.40 -16.38 1.74
N ILE A 152 -7.28 -15.84 2.22
CA ILE A 152 -6.21 -15.28 1.36
C ILE A 152 -5.66 -16.36 0.43
N ASP A 153 -5.30 -17.53 0.96
CA ASP A 153 -4.77 -18.64 0.17
C ASP A 153 -5.76 -19.09 -0.91
N ARG A 154 -7.04 -19.27 -0.57
CA ARG A 154 -8.08 -19.61 -1.54
C ARG A 154 -8.26 -18.55 -2.61
N SER A 155 -8.25 -17.27 -2.22
CA SER A 155 -8.39 -16.15 -3.16
C SER A 155 -7.28 -16.12 -4.20
N TRP A 156 -6.02 -16.31 -3.78
CA TRP A 156 -4.86 -16.37 -4.69
C TRP A 156 -4.87 -17.62 -5.55
N ASN A 157 -5.11 -18.81 -4.97
CA ASN A 157 -5.18 -20.06 -5.72
C ASN A 157 -6.32 -20.05 -6.74
N ALA A 158 -7.46 -19.40 -6.44
CA ALA A 158 -8.55 -19.24 -7.39
C ALA A 158 -8.17 -18.36 -8.60
N LEU A 159 -7.32 -17.35 -8.42
CA LEU A 159 -6.79 -16.56 -9.54
C LEU A 159 -5.72 -17.33 -10.32
N ALA A 160 -4.80 -18.01 -9.62
CA ALA A 160 -3.78 -18.84 -10.27
C ALA A 160 -4.37 -19.99 -11.08
N ALA A 161 -5.44 -20.63 -10.60
CA ALA A 161 -6.15 -21.66 -11.35
C ALA A 161 -6.71 -21.12 -12.69
N LYS A 162 -7.18 -19.87 -12.71
CA LYS A 162 -7.64 -19.22 -13.96
C LYS A 162 -6.48 -18.91 -14.90
N VAL A 163 -5.32 -18.51 -14.37
CA VAL A 163 -4.10 -18.30 -15.14
C VAL A 163 -3.62 -19.62 -15.73
N ALA A 164 -3.53 -20.68 -14.92
CA ALA A 164 -3.17 -22.03 -15.37
C ALA A 164 -4.10 -22.53 -16.49
N ALA A 165 -5.43 -22.35 -16.34
CA ALA A 165 -6.40 -22.74 -17.36
C ALA A 165 -6.32 -21.90 -18.65
N ALA A 166 -5.90 -20.64 -18.56
CA ALA A 166 -5.62 -19.82 -19.74
C ALA A 166 -4.35 -20.29 -20.45
N SER A 167 -3.27 -20.52 -19.71
CA SER A 167 -2.00 -21.01 -20.24
C SER A 167 -2.11 -22.39 -20.87
N ALA A 168 -2.87 -23.32 -20.27
CA ALA A 168 -3.07 -24.66 -20.82
C ALA A 168 -3.84 -24.69 -22.16
N ARG A 169 -4.57 -23.61 -22.50
CA ARG A 169 -5.30 -23.47 -23.77
C ARG A 169 -4.49 -22.75 -24.85
N ALA A 170 -3.38 -22.12 -24.48
CA ALA A 170 -2.57 -21.33 -25.39
C ALA A 170 -1.52 -22.22 -26.09
N PRO A 171 -1.12 -21.90 -27.34
CA PRO A 171 -0.04 -22.62 -28.01
C PRO A 171 1.30 -22.51 -27.26
N GLU A 172 1.56 -21.36 -26.64
CA GLU A 172 2.67 -21.11 -25.73
C GLU A 172 2.17 -20.39 -24.47
N VAL A 173 2.87 -20.56 -23.35
CA VAL A 173 2.46 -19.94 -22.07
C VAL A 173 2.48 -18.41 -22.18
N GLU A 174 3.42 -17.86 -22.94
CA GLU A 174 3.60 -16.43 -23.19
C GLU A 174 2.49 -15.83 -24.05
N SER A 175 1.84 -16.64 -24.91
CA SER A 175 0.73 -16.21 -25.77
C SER A 175 -0.65 -16.32 -25.11
N ALA A 176 -0.70 -16.75 -23.84
CA ALA A 176 -1.93 -16.91 -23.09
C ALA A 176 -2.68 -15.59 -22.85
N VAL A 177 -3.95 -15.56 -23.25
CA VAL A 177 -4.87 -14.46 -22.94
C VAL A 177 -5.44 -14.65 -21.55
N LEU A 178 -4.93 -13.88 -20.58
CA LEU A 178 -5.34 -13.97 -19.19
C LEU A 178 -6.71 -13.30 -18.97
N PRO A 179 -7.56 -13.81 -18.05
CA PRO A 179 -8.88 -13.27 -17.76
C PRO A 179 -8.84 -12.06 -16.79
N LEU A 180 -7.66 -11.45 -16.63
CA LEU A 180 -7.39 -10.32 -15.75
C LEU A 180 -6.19 -9.54 -16.30
N ARG A 181 -6.01 -8.32 -15.80
CA ARG A 181 -4.79 -7.52 -15.94
C ARG A 181 -4.24 -7.23 -14.56
N ALA A 182 -2.92 -7.17 -14.47
CA ALA A 182 -2.21 -6.94 -13.24
C ALA A 182 -0.86 -6.28 -13.54
N ARG A 183 -0.28 -5.63 -12.54
CA ARG A 183 1.12 -5.19 -12.58
C ARG A 183 2.05 -6.39 -12.71
N ILE A 184 3.28 -6.13 -13.17
CA ILE A 184 4.19 -7.19 -13.62
C ILE A 184 4.49 -8.17 -12.47
N SER A 185 4.73 -7.67 -11.26
CA SER A 185 4.94 -8.49 -10.07
C SER A 185 3.76 -9.41 -9.77
N VAL A 186 2.53 -8.89 -9.77
CA VAL A 186 1.32 -9.69 -9.51
C VAL A 186 1.11 -10.74 -10.61
N ARG A 187 1.37 -10.38 -11.88
CA ARG A 187 1.28 -11.32 -13.00
C ARG A 187 2.33 -12.43 -12.87
N ALA A 188 3.58 -12.09 -12.53
CA ALA A 188 4.66 -13.05 -12.35
C ALA A 188 4.39 -13.98 -11.15
N GLY A 189 3.99 -13.43 -10.00
CA GLY A 189 3.62 -14.22 -8.82
C GLY A 189 2.45 -15.18 -9.08
N LEU A 190 1.41 -14.73 -9.80
CA LEU A 190 0.32 -15.61 -10.23
C LEU A 190 0.77 -16.70 -11.21
N GLY A 191 1.71 -16.38 -12.11
CA GLY A 191 2.34 -17.35 -13.01
C GLY A 191 3.12 -18.42 -12.25
N ASN A 192 3.94 -18.00 -11.27
CA ASN A 192 4.68 -18.89 -10.38
C ASN A 192 3.74 -19.80 -9.58
N LEU A 193 2.68 -19.23 -9.00
CA LEU A 193 1.68 -20.01 -8.25
C LEU A 193 0.95 -21.01 -9.16
N ALA A 194 0.59 -20.59 -10.38
CA ALA A 194 -0.02 -21.45 -11.41
C ALA A 194 0.91 -22.58 -11.86
N ALA A 195 2.23 -22.37 -11.84
CA ALA A 195 3.25 -23.38 -12.13
C ALA A 195 3.55 -24.31 -10.93
N GLY A 196 2.90 -24.10 -9.78
CA GLY A 196 3.01 -24.97 -8.61
C GLY A 196 3.97 -24.50 -7.52
N LEU A 197 4.63 -23.35 -7.68
CA LEU A 197 5.39 -22.74 -6.59
C LEU A 197 4.44 -22.32 -5.44
N ARG A 198 5.02 -22.08 -4.26
CA ARG A 198 4.30 -21.61 -3.07
C ARG A 198 5.01 -20.39 -2.47
N PRO A 199 4.29 -19.47 -1.81
CA PRO A 199 4.91 -18.41 -1.05
C PRO A 199 5.91 -18.97 0.00
N PRO A 200 7.07 -18.32 0.23
CA PRO A 200 7.47 -17.05 -0.36
C PRO A 200 8.08 -17.16 -1.76
N ALA A 201 8.37 -18.36 -2.28
CA ALA A 201 9.05 -18.53 -3.58
C ALA A 201 8.28 -17.87 -4.74
N THR A 202 6.94 -17.85 -4.70
CA THR A 202 6.13 -17.17 -5.73
C THR A 202 6.42 -15.67 -5.82
N GLY A 203 6.63 -15.01 -4.68
CA GLY A 203 6.95 -13.59 -4.59
C GLY A 203 8.46 -13.29 -4.64
N HIS A 204 9.30 -14.21 -4.17
CA HIS A 204 10.76 -14.09 -4.18
C HIS A 204 11.37 -14.33 -5.56
N ASP A 205 10.96 -15.40 -6.26
CA ASP A 205 11.42 -15.74 -7.61
C ASP A 205 10.66 -14.91 -8.66
N ASN A 206 10.57 -13.61 -8.43
CA ASN A 206 9.82 -12.65 -9.22
C ASN A 206 10.74 -11.47 -9.58
N PRO A 207 10.97 -11.16 -10.87
CA PRO A 207 11.87 -10.07 -11.26
C PRO A 207 11.43 -8.68 -10.76
N HIS A 208 10.18 -8.55 -10.30
CA HIS A 208 9.61 -7.29 -9.79
C HIS A 208 9.15 -7.41 -8.34
N TYR A 209 9.76 -8.30 -7.55
CA TYR A 209 9.37 -8.58 -6.16
C TYR A 209 9.34 -7.34 -5.23
N PHE A 210 10.09 -6.29 -5.58
CA PHE A 210 10.30 -5.10 -4.75
C PHE A 210 9.27 -3.99 -5.00
N ASP A 211 8.31 -4.20 -5.90
CA ASP A 211 7.31 -3.19 -6.24
C ASP A 211 6.21 -3.06 -5.17
N ASP A 212 5.45 -1.97 -5.25
CA ASP A 212 4.42 -1.61 -4.25
C ASP A 212 3.04 -2.22 -4.51
N ALA A 213 2.89 -3.22 -5.38
CA ALA A 213 1.57 -3.75 -5.73
C ALA A 213 0.83 -4.42 -4.57
N ALA A 214 1.55 -4.87 -3.54
CA ALA A 214 0.95 -5.38 -2.32
C ALA A 214 0.42 -4.28 -1.38
N CYS A 215 0.94 -3.05 -1.49
CA CYS A 215 0.63 -1.96 -0.55
C CYS A 215 -0.85 -1.56 -0.58
N VAL A 216 -1.48 -1.50 -1.76
CA VAL A 216 -2.90 -1.15 -1.90
C VAL A 216 -3.82 -2.22 -1.31
N ARG A 217 -3.42 -3.49 -1.37
CA ARG A 217 -4.14 -4.60 -0.71
C ARG A 217 -3.93 -4.57 0.80
N ALA A 218 -2.69 -4.31 1.23
CA ALA A 218 -2.32 -4.21 2.64
C ALA A 218 -3.11 -3.12 3.37
N ALA A 219 -3.36 -1.97 2.72
CA ALA A 219 -4.20 -0.92 3.26
C ALA A 219 -5.60 -1.42 3.64
N VAL A 220 -6.21 -2.29 2.83
CA VAL A 220 -7.53 -2.87 3.11
C VAL A 220 -7.46 -4.00 4.14
N LEU A 221 -6.43 -4.86 4.09
CA LEU A 221 -6.25 -5.95 5.05
C LEU A 221 -6.10 -5.44 6.49
N ALA A 222 -5.63 -4.21 6.69
CA ALA A 222 -5.55 -3.57 8.00
C ALA A 222 -6.90 -3.45 8.73
N VAL A 223 -8.04 -3.50 8.01
CA VAL A 223 -9.40 -3.48 8.59
C VAL A 223 -9.66 -4.66 9.55
N VAL A 224 -8.90 -5.76 9.41
CA VAL A 224 -8.98 -6.95 10.26
C VAL A 224 -8.42 -6.71 11.66
N HIS A 225 -7.45 -5.79 11.78
CA HIS A 225 -6.69 -5.53 13.01
C HIS A 225 -6.62 -4.03 13.36
N PRO A 226 -7.78 -3.33 13.53
CA PRO A 226 -7.78 -1.92 13.87
C PRO A 226 -7.09 -1.71 15.23
N GLY A 227 -6.13 -0.79 15.27
CA GLY A 227 -5.36 -0.44 16.46
C GLY A 227 -4.21 -1.40 16.79
N ASP A 228 -4.01 -2.48 16.02
CA ASP A 228 -2.91 -3.43 16.22
C ASP A 228 -1.96 -3.41 14.99
N PRO A 229 -0.97 -2.50 14.96
CA PRO A 229 -0.09 -2.34 13.81
C PRO A 229 0.77 -3.59 13.54
N ALA A 230 1.16 -4.34 14.57
CA ALA A 230 1.99 -5.52 14.43
C ALA A 230 1.20 -6.69 13.81
N ALA A 231 -0.03 -6.92 14.27
CA ALA A 231 -0.91 -7.94 13.68
C ALA A 231 -1.30 -7.59 12.24
N ALA A 232 -1.61 -6.31 11.97
CA ALA A 232 -1.90 -5.83 10.61
C ALA A 232 -0.71 -6.04 9.66
N ALA A 233 0.50 -5.69 10.10
CA ALA A 233 1.73 -5.93 9.33
C ALA A 233 1.96 -7.43 9.06
N GLY A 234 1.75 -8.30 10.06
CA GLY A 234 1.89 -9.75 9.89
C GLY A 234 0.87 -10.36 8.92
N LEU A 235 -0.35 -9.84 8.86
CA LEU A 235 -1.34 -10.26 7.87
C LEU A 235 -1.00 -9.74 6.46
N ALA A 236 -0.55 -8.49 6.36
CA ALA A 236 -0.12 -7.90 5.09
C ALA A 236 1.09 -8.63 4.50
N GLU A 237 2.06 -9.02 5.32
CA GLU A 237 3.19 -9.83 4.87
C GLU A 237 2.74 -11.20 4.34
N PHE A 238 1.78 -11.84 5.01
CA PHE A 238 1.24 -13.12 4.56
C PHE A 238 0.63 -13.03 3.16
N ASP A 239 -0.14 -11.97 2.86
CA ASP A 239 -0.65 -11.70 1.51
C ASP A 239 0.46 -11.31 0.53
N ALA A 240 1.36 -10.41 0.93
CA ALA A 240 2.36 -9.83 0.05
C ALA A 240 3.31 -10.87 -0.53
N ARG A 241 3.69 -11.91 0.25
CA ARG A 241 4.59 -12.99 -0.18
C ARG A 241 4.08 -13.83 -1.37
N TYR A 242 2.82 -13.69 -1.75
CA TYR A 242 2.31 -14.31 -2.99
C TYR A 242 2.89 -13.64 -4.24
N THR A 243 3.18 -12.34 -4.19
CA THR A 243 3.61 -11.57 -5.36
C THR A 243 4.90 -10.79 -5.16
N GLN A 244 5.28 -10.49 -3.90
CA GLN A 244 6.41 -9.65 -3.54
C GLN A 244 7.38 -10.33 -2.59
N ASP A 245 8.55 -9.71 -2.44
CA ASP A 245 9.55 -9.97 -1.42
C ASP A 245 10.31 -8.67 -1.08
N GLY A 246 11.19 -8.68 -0.09
CA GLY A 246 12.03 -7.53 0.26
C GLY A 246 11.22 -6.23 0.46
N ASP A 247 11.63 -5.15 -0.20
CA ASP A 247 10.99 -3.83 -0.08
C ASP A 247 9.50 -3.83 -0.42
N GLY A 248 9.04 -4.70 -1.33
CA GLY A 248 7.61 -4.82 -1.66
C GLY A 248 6.79 -5.39 -0.49
N VAL A 249 7.36 -6.35 0.26
CA VAL A 249 6.76 -6.88 1.49
C VAL A 249 6.88 -5.86 2.63
N HIS A 250 8.04 -5.20 2.77
CA HIS A 250 8.24 -4.18 3.81
C HIS A 250 7.29 -2.99 3.65
N GLY A 251 7.06 -2.55 2.40
CA GLY A 251 6.08 -1.51 2.09
C GLY A 251 4.67 -1.91 2.48
N ALA A 252 4.24 -3.14 2.16
CA ALA A 252 2.94 -3.66 2.56
C ALA A 252 2.77 -3.69 4.08
N ARG A 253 3.80 -4.13 4.82
CA ARG A 253 3.81 -4.11 6.29
C ARG A 253 3.64 -2.70 6.86
N ALA A 254 4.40 -1.73 6.34
CA ALA A 254 4.36 -0.34 6.81
C ALA A 254 3.00 0.31 6.55
N VAL A 255 2.44 0.15 5.34
CA VAL A 255 1.11 0.68 4.99
C VAL A 255 0.03 0.08 5.88
N ALA A 256 0.03 -1.25 6.08
CA ALA A 256 -0.96 -1.89 6.93
C ALA A 256 -0.89 -1.40 8.39
N ALA A 257 0.31 -1.20 8.93
CA ALA A 257 0.49 -0.66 10.29
C ALA A 257 -0.04 0.77 10.43
N ALA A 258 0.25 1.66 9.46
CA ALA A 258 -0.25 3.02 9.45
C ALA A 258 -1.79 3.06 9.40
N ILE A 259 -2.38 2.30 8.48
CA ILE A 259 -3.84 2.25 8.32
C ILE A 259 -4.50 1.62 9.56
N ALA A 260 -3.92 0.59 10.16
CA ALA A 260 -4.48 -0.06 11.34
C ALA A 260 -4.70 0.93 12.50
N VAL A 261 -3.70 1.77 12.81
CA VAL A 261 -3.85 2.76 13.88
C VAL A 261 -4.72 3.95 13.46
N ALA A 262 -4.70 4.36 12.19
CA ALA A 262 -5.62 5.38 11.66
C ALA A 262 -7.10 4.94 11.77
N LEU A 263 -7.39 3.67 11.50
CA LEU A 263 -8.73 3.08 11.68
C LEU A 263 -9.17 3.05 13.14
N ALA A 264 -8.22 3.09 14.09
CA ALA A 264 -8.49 3.20 15.53
C ALA A 264 -8.52 4.66 16.04
N GLY A 265 -8.38 5.65 15.14
CA GLY A 265 -8.48 7.07 15.47
C GLY A 265 -7.18 7.74 15.88
N ALA A 266 -6.03 7.13 15.60
CA ALA A 266 -4.74 7.79 15.77
C ALA A 266 -4.58 8.99 14.82
N ASP A 267 -3.70 9.93 15.19
CA ASP A 267 -3.31 11.05 14.32
C ASP A 267 -2.28 10.63 13.26
N VAL A 268 -1.95 11.55 12.36
CA VAL A 268 -1.04 11.28 11.23
C VAL A 268 0.38 10.92 11.69
N ASP A 269 0.90 11.57 12.72
CA ASP A 269 2.26 11.29 13.22
C ASP A 269 2.33 9.90 13.84
N THR A 270 1.34 9.53 14.66
CA THR A 270 1.25 8.17 15.23
C THR A 270 1.12 7.11 14.13
N ALA A 271 0.33 7.39 13.08
CA ALA A 271 0.20 6.48 11.95
C ALA A 271 1.50 6.30 11.15
N VAL A 272 2.22 7.40 10.91
CA VAL A 272 3.49 7.38 10.19
C VAL A 272 4.59 6.70 11.02
N ASP A 273 4.66 6.97 12.33
CA ASP A 273 5.61 6.31 13.22
C ASP A 273 5.34 4.79 13.31
N ALA A 274 4.07 4.37 13.33
CA ALA A 274 3.70 2.96 13.27
C ALA A 274 4.17 2.30 11.95
N ALA A 275 4.13 3.02 10.84
CA ALA A 275 4.66 2.56 9.55
C ALA A 275 6.18 2.36 9.62
N LEU A 276 6.91 3.37 10.10
CA LEU A 276 8.37 3.37 10.19
C LEU A 276 8.89 2.22 11.07
N GLN A 277 8.18 1.91 12.18
CA GLN A 277 8.52 0.79 13.07
C GLN A 277 8.45 -0.60 12.40
N GLN A 278 7.77 -0.73 11.26
CA GLN A 278 7.68 -1.99 10.52
C GLN A 278 8.77 -2.15 9.44
N LEU A 279 9.56 -1.12 9.18
CA LEU A 279 10.59 -1.14 8.15
C LEU A 279 11.92 -1.63 8.74
N PRO A 280 12.51 -2.72 8.24
CA PRO A 280 13.77 -3.23 8.77
C PRO A 280 14.94 -2.27 8.51
N GLU A 281 15.79 -2.09 9.52
CA GLU A 281 17.00 -1.27 9.40
C GLU A 281 17.91 -1.76 8.26
N GLY A 282 18.57 -0.83 7.59
CA GLY A 282 19.53 -1.12 6.50
C GLY A 282 18.90 -1.35 5.12
N THR A 283 17.58 -1.48 5.02
CA THR A 283 16.85 -1.57 3.74
C THR A 283 16.78 -0.20 3.03
N GLU A 284 16.61 -0.19 1.71
CA GLU A 284 16.42 1.04 0.94
C GLU A 284 15.14 1.76 1.35
N ILE A 285 14.04 1.00 1.46
CA ILE A 285 12.75 1.55 1.89
C ILE A 285 12.81 2.21 3.28
N ALA A 286 13.53 1.63 4.25
CA ALA A 286 13.68 2.23 5.57
C ALA A 286 14.45 3.55 5.50
N ARG A 287 15.57 3.59 4.75
CA ARG A 287 16.36 4.82 4.57
C ARG A 287 15.54 5.92 3.91
N ASN A 288 14.83 5.60 2.83
CA ASN A 288 14.03 6.57 2.11
C ASN A 288 12.82 7.04 2.92
N ALA A 289 12.14 6.14 3.66
CA ALA A 289 11.01 6.51 4.51
C ALA A 289 11.43 7.47 5.63
N VAL A 290 12.53 7.16 6.34
CA VAL A 290 13.05 8.03 7.39
C VAL A 290 13.47 9.39 6.83
N HIS A 291 14.14 9.41 5.66
CA HIS A 291 14.56 10.65 5.02
C HIS A 291 13.37 11.50 4.56
N ALA A 292 12.40 10.90 3.87
CA ALA A 292 11.23 11.58 3.35
C ALA A 292 10.33 12.14 4.48
N VAL A 293 10.12 11.37 5.55
CA VAL A 293 9.33 11.83 6.71
C VAL A 293 10.04 12.95 7.46
N ARG A 294 11.37 12.90 7.58
CA ARG A 294 12.15 14.01 8.14
C ARG A 294 11.95 15.29 7.33
N LEU A 295 12.10 15.22 6.01
CA LEU A 295 11.85 16.36 5.12
C LEU A 295 10.41 16.87 5.28
N ALA A 296 9.43 15.99 5.37
CA ALA A 296 8.04 16.40 5.57
C ALA A 296 7.81 17.18 6.88
N ARG A 297 8.47 16.76 7.96
CA ARG A 297 8.41 17.46 9.25
C ARG A 297 9.10 18.83 9.21
N GLU A 298 10.21 18.94 8.48
CA GLU A 298 10.90 20.23 8.25
C GLU A 298 10.06 21.22 7.43
N PHE A 299 9.21 20.72 6.54
CA PHE A 299 8.35 21.52 5.65
C PHE A 299 6.91 21.71 6.18
N ALA A 300 6.59 21.23 7.38
CA ALA A 300 5.21 21.20 7.89
C ALA A 300 4.56 22.59 8.03
N ASP A 301 5.36 23.64 8.28
CA ASP A 301 4.90 25.02 8.49
C ASP A 301 4.99 25.91 7.24
N GLU A 302 5.38 25.34 6.09
CA GLU A 302 5.45 26.08 4.83
C GLU A 302 4.06 26.56 4.39
N ALA A 303 3.98 27.79 3.89
CA ALA A 303 2.70 28.41 3.50
C ALA A 303 1.99 27.65 2.36
N ALA A 304 2.77 26.99 1.49
CA ALA A 304 2.26 26.17 0.39
C ALA A 304 1.89 24.73 0.81
N GLY A 305 2.07 24.37 2.09
CA GLY A 305 1.72 23.05 2.62
C GLY A 305 2.46 21.92 1.93
N ALA A 306 1.78 20.78 1.72
CA ALA A 306 2.40 19.60 1.11
C ALA A 306 2.99 19.83 -0.30
N PHE A 307 2.48 20.84 -1.04
CA PHE A 307 3.03 21.18 -2.35
C PHE A 307 4.45 21.76 -2.30
N ALA A 308 4.83 22.40 -1.19
CA ALA A 308 6.20 22.89 -1.00
C ALA A 308 7.24 21.76 -1.03
N LEU A 309 6.82 20.56 -0.63
CA LEU A 309 7.68 19.39 -0.50
C LEU A 309 7.89 18.64 -1.84
N VAL A 310 7.02 18.86 -2.84
CA VAL A 310 7.04 18.13 -4.12
C VAL A 310 8.41 18.22 -4.83
N PRO A 311 9.01 19.40 -5.08
CA PRO A 311 10.31 19.46 -5.77
C PRO A 311 11.43 18.82 -4.97
N VAL A 312 11.30 18.76 -3.64
CA VAL A 312 12.34 18.17 -2.76
C VAL A 312 12.28 16.65 -2.83
N LEU A 313 11.08 16.06 -2.74
CA LEU A 313 10.90 14.61 -2.89
C LEU A 313 11.30 14.15 -4.30
N GLU A 314 10.94 14.91 -5.34
CA GLU A 314 11.30 14.62 -6.73
C GLU A 314 12.82 14.53 -6.94
N HIS A 315 13.61 15.33 -6.22
CA HIS A 315 15.08 15.35 -6.38
C HIS A 315 15.83 14.45 -5.40
N GLN A 316 15.25 14.15 -4.22
CA GLN A 316 15.98 13.47 -3.13
C GLN A 316 15.51 12.05 -2.84
N ILE A 317 14.30 11.68 -3.24
CA ILE A 317 13.72 10.35 -3.02
C ILE A 317 13.47 9.65 -4.35
N VAL A 318 12.97 10.39 -5.33
CA VAL A 318 12.57 9.84 -6.61
C VAL A 318 13.81 9.68 -7.51
N ASP A 319 14.25 8.45 -7.76
CA ASP A 319 15.41 8.18 -8.64
C ASP A 319 15.05 8.39 -10.13
N HIS A 320 15.92 9.09 -10.87
CA HIS A 320 15.78 9.37 -12.31
C HIS A 320 16.62 8.45 -13.21
N VAL A 321 17.45 7.59 -12.63
CA VAL A 321 18.37 6.71 -13.37
C VAL A 321 17.65 5.47 -13.91
N TYR A 322 16.62 4.99 -13.22
CA TYR A 322 15.90 3.77 -13.61
C TYR A 322 14.43 4.05 -13.96
N SER A 323 13.95 3.50 -15.07
CA SER A 323 12.62 3.80 -15.65
C SER A 323 11.43 3.14 -14.93
N TYR A 324 11.62 2.67 -13.70
CA TYR A 324 10.64 1.87 -12.97
C TYR A 324 10.05 2.63 -11.78
N GLY A 325 8.89 3.25 -11.99
CA GLY A 325 8.26 4.20 -11.06
C GLY A 325 7.43 3.62 -9.91
N ILE A 326 7.44 2.31 -9.72
CA ILE A 326 6.58 1.61 -8.76
C ILE A 326 7.37 0.87 -7.68
N ALA A 327 8.61 1.27 -7.44
CA ALA A 327 9.41 0.70 -6.37
C ALA A 327 8.83 1.10 -5.00
N ALA A 328 8.54 0.11 -4.15
CA ALA A 328 7.98 0.38 -2.81
C ALA A 328 8.89 1.25 -1.95
N ALA A 329 10.20 1.18 -2.19
CA ALA A 329 11.21 2.01 -1.56
C ALA A 329 11.12 3.51 -1.88
N GLU A 330 10.19 3.93 -2.73
CA GLU A 330 10.00 5.33 -3.11
C GLU A 330 8.55 5.74 -2.91
N THR A 331 7.60 4.91 -3.37
CA THR A 331 6.17 5.23 -3.33
C THR A 331 5.62 5.28 -1.90
N VAL A 332 6.02 4.34 -1.02
CA VAL A 332 5.62 4.31 0.39
C VAL A 332 6.21 5.51 1.16
N PRO A 333 7.53 5.79 1.08
CA PRO A 333 8.11 7.02 1.65
C PRO A 333 7.41 8.31 1.21
N VAL A 334 7.13 8.46 -0.09
CA VAL A 334 6.45 9.64 -0.64
C VAL A 334 5.04 9.78 -0.06
N ALA A 335 4.27 8.70 0.00
CA ALA A 335 2.91 8.73 0.54
C ALA A 335 2.90 9.11 2.03
N LEU A 336 3.82 8.56 2.84
CA LEU A 336 3.94 8.90 4.26
C LEU A 336 4.36 10.37 4.44
N ALA A 337 5.35 10.83 3.67
CA ALA A 337 5.84 12.21 3.73
C ALA A 337 4.76 13.22 3.36
N LEU A 338 4.01 12.99 2.28
CA LEU A 338 2.96 13.91 1.85
C LEU A 338 1.75 13.90 2.79
N ALA A 339 1.38 12.76 3.35
CA ALA A 339 0.38 12.72 4.41
C ALA A 339 0.82 13.52 5.65
N THR A 340 2.10 13.39 6.05
CA THR A 340 2.70 14.13 7.16
C THR A 340 2.68 15.64 6.90
N ALA A 341 3.21 16.09 5.77
CA ALA A 341 3.27 17.51 5.41
C ALA A 341 1.87 18.14 5.24
N ALA A 342 0.90 17.34 4.80
CA ALA A 342 -0.50 17.73 4.71
C ALA A 342 -1.24 17.72 6.06
N ARG A 343 -0.61 17.26 7.15
CA ARG A 343 -1.26 17.02 8.45
C ARG A 343 -2.52 16.14 8.32
N GLY A 344 -2.47 15.13 7.46
CA GLY A 344 -3.59 14.24 7.17
C GLY A 344 -4.67 14.83 6.22
N ASP A 345 -4.48 16.04 5.69
CA ASP A 345 -5.43 16.66 4.75
C ASP A 345 -5.35 16.00 3.36
N PHE A 346 -6.41 15.26 3.01
CA PHE A 346 -6.58 14.64 1.69
C PHE A 346 -6.40 15.63 0.53
N THR A 347 -6.95 16.84 0.68
CA THR A 347 -6.99 17.83 -0.40
C THR A 347 -5.62 18.43 -0.72
N GLN A 348 -4.65 18.25 0.17
CA GLN A 348 -3.24 18.57 -0.10
C GLN A 348 -2.43 17.33 -0.47
N ALA A 349 -2.57 16.24 0.27
CA ALA A 349 -1.70 15.06 0.13
C ALA A 349 -1.85 14.39 -1.25
N VAL A 350 -3.08 14.15 -1.71
CA VAL A 350 -3.33 13.43 -2.97
C VAL A 350 -2.90 14.24 -4.19
N PRO A 351 -3.28 15.52 -4.34
CA PRO A 351 -2.81 16.34 -5.44
C PRO A 351 -1.29 16.51 -5.47
N ALA A 352 -0.64 16.70 -4.31
CA ALA A 352 0.81 16.79 -4.24
C ALA A 352 1.50 15.49 -4.67
N ALA A 353 0.94 14.33 -4.30
CA ALA A 353 1.45 13.03 -4.74
C ALA A 353 1.31 12.84 -6.24
N ALA A 354 0.20 13.30 -6.83
CA ALA A 354 -0.03 13.22 -8.27
C ALA A 354 0.95 14.07 -9.10
N CYS A 355 1.56 15.11 -8.50
CA CYS A 355 2.60 15.91 -9.14
C CYS A 355 3.93 15.15 -9.30
N LEU A 356 4.19 14.12 -8.51
CA LEU A 356 5.40 13.29 -8.58
C LEU A 356 5.21 12.20 -9.64
N SER A 357 5.30 12.60 -10.91
CA SER A 357 4.86 11.80 -12.07
C SER A 357 5.37 10.36 -12.10
N ARG A 358 6.60 10.11 -11.64
CA ARG A 358 7.20 8.77 -11.67
C ARG A 358 6.51 7.81 -10.69
N VAL A 359 6.17 8.27 -9.48
CA VAL A 359 5.50 7.49 -8.42
C VAL A 359 3.98 7.66 -8.41
N ALA A 360 3.44 8.46 -9.33
CA ALA A 360 2.03 8.81 -9.39
C ALA A 360 1.09 7.66 -9.79
N ASP A 361 1.59 6.44 -10.06
CA ASP A 361 0.73 5.26 -10.22
C ASP A 361 0.06 4.91 -8.88
N SER A 362 0.86 4.69 -7.83
CA SER A 362 0.36 4.19 -6.54
C SER A 362 0.56 5.15 -5.36
N ALA A 363 1.52 6.09 -5.40
CA ALA A 363 1.72 7.01 -4.28
C ALA A 363 0.48 7.86 -3.93
N PRO A 364 -0.29 8.41 -4.90
CA PRO A 364 -1.53 9.12 -4.61
C PRO A 364 -2.59 8.20 -4.01
N ALA A 365 -2.68 6.94 -4.47
CA ALA A 365 -3.61 5.95 -3.91
C ALA A 365 -3.26 5.62 -2.46
N LEU A 366 -1.99 5.44 -2.12
CA LEU A 366 -1.53 5.17 -0.74
C LEU A 366 -1.72 6.41 0.16
N ALA A 367 -1.42 7.61 -0.32
CA ALA A 367 -1.67 8.85 0.41
C ALA A 367 -3.17 9.07 0.65
N GLY A 368 -4.00 8.80 -0.36
CA GLY A 368 -5.45 8.87 -0.29
C GLY A 368 -6.04 7.83 0.68
N ALA A 369 -5.51 6.61 0.69
CA ALA A 369 -5.88 5.57 1.63
C ALA A 369 -5.65 6.01 3.09
N LEU A 370 -4.46 6.56 3.38
CA LEU A 370 -4.07 7.00 4.72
C LEU A 370 -4.87 8.22 5.17
N THR A 371 -4.89 9.30 4.38
CA THR A 371 -5.64 10.53 4.70
C THR A 371 -7.15 10.28 4.79
N GLY A 372 -7.68 9.40 3.94
CA GLY A 372 -9.05 8.94 3.99
C GLY A 372 -9.37 8.15 5.26
N ALA A 373 -8.49 7.24 5.70
CA ALA A 373 -8.68 6.50 6.96
C ALA A 373 -8.60 7.42 8.20
N LEU A 374 -7.76 8.45 8.16
CA LEU A 374 -7.60 9.43 9.23
C LEU A 374 -8.84 10.33 9.38
N GLY A 375 -9.31 10.91 8.27
CA GLY A 375 -10.38 11.92 8.27
C GLY A 375 -11.79 11.39 7.95
N GLY A 376 -11.89 10.17 7.44
CA GLY A 376 -13.15 9.53 7.05
C GLY A 376 -13.73 10.04 5.71
N THR A 377 -14.93 9.57 5.37
CA THR A 377 -15.62 9.86 4.09
C THR A 377 -15.72 11.35 3.77
N ALA A 378 -15.92 12.18 4.78
CA ALA A 378 -16.15 13.62 4.61
C ALA A 378 -14.93 14.35 4.02
N THR A 379 -13.71 13.83 4.24
CA THR A 379 -12.45 14.43 3.78
C THR A 379 -12.27 14.33 2.26
N VAL A 380 -12.84 13.30 1.63
CA VAL A 380 -12.80 13.16 0.16
C VAL A 380 -13.85 14.09 -0.46
N PRO A 381 -13.51 15.05 -1.34
CA PRO A 381 -14.48 16.00 -1.89
C PRO A 381 -15.64 15.32 -2.62
N GLY A 382 -16.85 15.89 -2.55
CA GLY A 382 -18.07 15.26 -3.08
C GLY A 382 -18.01 14.84 -4.56
N GLY A 383 -17.42 15.68 -5.42
CA GLY A 383 -17.23 15.34 -6.83
C GLY A 383 -16.27 14.16 -7.05
N TRP A 384 -15.22 14.04 -6.23
CA TRP A 384 -14.31 12.91 -6.25
C TRP A 384 -14.98 11.64 -5.73
N ARG A 385 -15.76 11.74 -4.64
CA ARG A 385 -16.53 10.59 -4.12
C ARG A 385 -17.45 10.01 -5.19
N GLU A 386 -18.22 10.85 -5.88
CA GLU A 386 -19.16 10.37 -6.90
C GLU A 386 -18.42 9.77 -8.11
N ALA A 387 -17.38 10.44 -8.63
CA ALA A 387 -16.60 9.95 -9.75
C ALA A 387 -15.84 8.64 -9.44
N CYS A 388 -15.44 8.45 -8.17
CA CYS A 388 -14.59 7.34 -7.75
C CYS A 388 -15.35 6.21 -7.02
N ARG A 389 -16.68 6.31 -6.89
CA ARG A 389 -17.51 5.37 -6.14
C ARG A 389 -17.55 3.96 -6.72
N THR A 390 -17.51 3.86 -8.05
CA THR A 390 -17.82 2.62 -8.77
C THR A 390 -16.63 2.11 -9.56
N LEU A 391 -16.27 0.84 -9.37
CA LEU A 391 -15.14 0.21 -10.06
C LEU A 391 -15.40 -0.03 -11.55
N ALA A 392 -14.39 0.22 -12.39
CA ALA A 392 -14.49 0.12 -13.84
C ALA A 392 -14.40 -1.31 -14.39
N GLY A 393 -13.78 -2.24 -13.64
CA GLY A 393 -13.45 -3.59 -14.10
C GLY A 393 -12.36 -3.62 -15.17
N CYS A 394 -11.40 -2.69 -15.10
CA CYS A 394 -10.32 -2.53 -16.05
C CYS A 394 -9.13 -3.48 -15.80
N ALA A 395 -8.98 -4.00 -14.58
CA ALA A 395 -8.00 -5.00 -14.19
C ALA A 395 -8.63 -6.34 -13.85
N LEU A 396 -9.70 -6.32 -13.06
CA LEU A 396 -10.48 -7.46 -12.60
C LEU A 396 -11.92 -7.32 -13.11
N PRO A 397 -12.25 -7.80 -14.33
CA PRO A 397 -13.57 -7.58 -14.96
C PRO A 397 -14.76 -7.98 -14.10
N ARG A 398 -14.60 -8.98 -13.22
CA ARG A 398 -15.63 -9.44 -12.27
C ARG A 398 -16.00 -8.43 -11.18
N LEU A 399 -15.24 -7.36 -11.03
CA LEU A 399 -15.47 -6.29 -10.04
C LEU A 399 -16.10 -5.05 -10.68
N ALA A 400 -16.32 -5.04 -12.00
CA ALA A 400 -17.02 -3.95 -12.67
C ALA A 400 -18.36 -3.67 -11.98
N GLY A 401 -18.64 -2.39 -11.69
CA GLY A 401 -19.89 -1.98 -11.06
C GLY A 401 -19.93 -2.14 -9.53
N THR A 402 -18.85 -2.59 -8.88
CA THR A 402 -18.80 -2.65 -7.41
C THR A 402 -18.83 -1.24 -6.83
N ASP A 403 -19.76 -0.99 -5.90
CA ASP A 403 -19.87 0.26 -5.13
C ASP A 403 -18.96 0.20 -3.90
N LEU A 404 -18.01 1.13 -3.81
CA LEU A 404 -17.04 1.17 -2.71
C LEU A 404 -17.64 1.60 -1.36
N ILE A 405 -18.75 2.36 -1.36
CA ILE A 405 -19.46 2.73 -0.13
C ILE A 405 -20.20 1.51 0.43
N GLU A 406 -20.85 0.73 -0.44
CA GLU A 406 -21.49 -0.52 -0.02
C GLU A 406 -20.44 -1.51 0.52
N LEU A 407 -19.33 -1.66 -0.21
CA LEU A 407 -18.22 -2.52 0.20
C LEU A 407 -17.64 -2.11 1.56
N ALA A 408 -17.47 -0.80 1.81
CA ALA A 408 -17.04 -0.28 3.10
C ALA A 408 -18.04 -0.60 4.23
N GLY A 409 -19.35 -0.45 3.96
CA GLY A 409 -20.40 -0.80 4.91
C GLY A 409 -20.36 -2.27 5.31
N LEU A 410 -20.16 -3.18 4.34
CA LEU A 410 -20.01 -4.62 4.60
C LEU A 410 -18.76 -4.91 5.44
N LEU A 411 -17.62 -4.28 5.13
CA LEU A 411 -16.39 -4.42 5.90
C LEU A 411 -16.55 -3.93 7.34
N ALA A 412 -17.21 -2.79 7.54
CA ALA A 412 -17.47 -2.21 8.85
C ALA A 412 -18.36 -3.10 9.73
N ALA A 413 -19.19 -3.96 9.12
CA ALA A 413 -20.03 -4.93 9.82
C ALA A 413 -19.29 -6.22 10.22
N THR A 414 -18.06 -6.44 9.74
CA THR A 414 -17.25 -7.61 10.16
C THR A 414 -16.68 -7.44 11.56
N GLU A 415 -16.68 -8.50 12.36
CA GLU A 415 -16.04 -8.52 13.68
C GLU A 415 -14.51 -8.40 13.54
N PRO A 416 -13.85 -7.47 14.25
CA PRO A 416 -12.39 -7.41 14.30
C PRO A 416 -11.81 -8.69 14.89
N ALA A 417 -10.65 -9.13 14.40
CA ALA A 417 -9.94 -10.22 15.05
C ALA A 417 -9.43 -9.73 16.42
N THR A 418 -9.92 -10.34 17.51
CA THR A 418 -9.46 -10.02 18.86
C THR A 418 -7.98 -10.35 19.00
N SER A 419 -7.19 -9.39 19.49
CA SER A 419 -5.81 -9.63 19.87
C SER A 419 -5.80 -10.67 21.00
N GLY A 420 -5.22 -11.84 20.71
CA GLY A 420 -5.15 -12.97 21.64
C GLY A 420 -4.58 -12.54 22.99
N GLY A 421 -5.31 -12.83 24.05
CA GLY A 421 -5.05 -12.33 25.40
C GLY A 421 -3.65 -12.66 25.93
N GLN A 422 -3.01 -11.63 26.50
CA GLN A 422 -1.87 -11.78 27.38
C GLN A 422 -2.24 -12.56 28.64
N PHE A 423 -1.33 -13.44 29.04
CA PHE A 423 -1.31 -14.23 30.26
C PHE A 423 -1.82 -13.46 31.49
N ARG A 424 -2.99 -13.87 32.03
CA ARG A 424 -3.31 -13.59 33.42
C ARG A 424 -2.59 -14.60 34.30
N HIS A 425 -1.45 -14.20 34.86
CA HIS A 425 -0.93 -14.84 36.08
C HIS A 425 -1.97 -14.65 37.19
N GLY A 426 -2.75 -15.69 37.46
CA GLY A 426 -3.58 -15.77 38.66
C GLY A 426 -2.72 -16.08 39.87
N THR A 427 -2.33 -15.06 40.63
CA THR A 427 -1.90 -15.19 42.02
C THR A 427 -3.10 -15.64 42.86
N GLN A 428 -3.22 -16.95 43.10
CA GLN A 428 -4.16 -17.45 44.11
C GLN A 428 -3.54 -17.28 45.51
N ASN A 429 -4.09 -16.28 46.18
CA ASN A 429 -3.91 -16.01 47.60
C ASN A 429 -4.64 -17.10 48.41
N ILE A 430 -3.88 -17.83 49.23
CA ILE A 430 -4.40 -18.82 50.18
C ILE A 430 -5.20 -18.07 51.26
N ARG A 431 -6.51 -18.33 51.36
CA ARG A 431 -7.33 -17.94 52.52
C ARG A 431 -7.80 -19.16 53.30
N ASN A 432 -7.37 -19.15 54.56
CA ASN A 432 -7.83 -19.93 55.70
C ASN A 432 -9.30 -20.36 55.65
N ALA A 433 -9.53 -21.67 55.74
CA ALA A 433 -10.76 -22.23 56.28
C ALA A 433 -10.47 -22.79 57.69
N ARG A 434 -10.96 -22.07 58.70
CA ARG A 434 -11.12 -22.61 60.07
C ARG A 434 -12.38 -23.46 60.07
N GLY A 435 -12.22 -24.78 60.13
CA GLY A 435 -13.26 -25.73 60.50
C GLY A 435 -12.78 -26.53 61.70
N ARG A 436 -13.35 -26.24 62.88
CA ARG A 436 -13.26 -27.08 64.08
C ARG A 436 -13.95 -28.41 63.79
N HIS A 437 -13.29 -29.53 64.06
CA HIS A 437 -13.93 -30.72 64.62
C HIS A 437 -12.93 -31.58 65.40
N ASP A 438 -13.16 -31.57 66.71
CA ASP A 438 -13.06 -32.62 67.73
C ASP A 438 -12.09 -33.80 67.55
N HIS A 439 -11.15 -33.85 68.51
CA HIS A 439 -10.47 -35.06 68.97
C HIS A 439 -11.45 -36.01 69.67
N HIS A 440 -11.41 -37.30 69.35
CA HIS A 440 -11.45 -38.35 70.36
C HIS A 440 -10.69 -39.59 69.90
N ASP A 441 -9.91 -40.12 70.84
CA ASP A 441 -8.98 -41.23 70.75
C ASP A 441 -9.59 -42.57 70.31
N ALA A 442 -8.78 -43.41 69.66
CA ALA A 442 -8.22 -44.64 70.25
C ALA A 442 -7.90 -45.71 69.18
N HIS A 443 -6.66 -46.22 69.27
CA HIS A 443 -6.12 -47.49 68.77
C HIS A 443 -6.96 -48.74 69.14
N PRO A 444 -6.57 -49.99 68.77
CA PRO A 444 -5.47 -50.44 67.89
C PRO A 444 -5.88 -51.49 66.83
N GLY A 445 -4.94 -51.84 65.95
CA GLY A 445 -4.98 -52.99 65.05
C GLY A 445 -3.80 -52.99 64.11
#